data_AF-T4V7P9-F1
#
_entry.id   AF-T4V7P9-F1
#
_cell.length_a   1.000
_cell.length_b   1.000
_cell.length_c   1.000
_cell.angle_alpha   90.00
_cell.angle_beta   90.00
_cell.angle_gamma   90.00
#
_symmetry.space_group_name_H-M   'P 1'
#
loop_
_entity.id
_entity.type
_entity.pdbx_description
1 polymer ?
#
loop_
_entity_poly.entity_id
_entity_poly.type
_entity_poly.pdbx_seq_one_letter_code
_entity_poly.pdbx_strand_id
1 'polypeptide(L)'
;MSNLTIVTPKANQAKPSPPRSSDIQGEVVTITAPTGCKIRFENAVFDSPHTFRGLNPNTTYQFYAFTPGTDKLNESPNSDALMVQTLNQKMLFGDDMNYPLAKCGCMET
;
A
#
# COMPACT_ATOMS: atom_id res chain seq x y z
N MET A 1 22.92 48.71 9.27
CA MET A 1 23.46 47.33 9.34
C MET A 1 22.49 46.44 8.59
N SER A 2 22.90 45.95 7.43
CA SER A 2 22.06 45.08 6.61
C SER A 2 21.99 43.70 7.26
N ASN A 3 20.81 43.32 7.72
CA ASN A 3 20.50 41.98 8.20
C ASN A 3 20.54 41.00 7.02
N LEU A 4 21.64 40.23 6.92
CA LEU A 4 21.79 39.16 5.94
C LEU A 4 21.05 37.92 6.43
N THR A 5 19.85 37.70 5.90
CA THR A 5 19.10 36.47 6.15
C THR A 5 19.70 35.35 5.30
N ILE A 6 20.54 34.51 5.88
CA ILE A 6 21.09 33.32 5.22
C ILE A 6 19.96 32.29 5.16
N VAL A 7 19.16 32.34 4.09
CA VAL A 7 18.20 31.30 3.76
C VAL A 7 18.94 30.19 3.03
N THR A 8 19.27 29.10 3.74
CA THR A 8 19.78 27.90 3.06
C THR A 8 18.61 27.28 2.29
N PRO A 9 18.65 27.20 0.95
CA PRO A 9 17.60 26.55 0.19
C PRO A 9 17.53 25.07 0.58
N LYS A 10 16.31 24.54 0.72
CA LYS A 10 16.11 23.10 1.00
C LYS A 10 16.68 22.29 -0.16
N ALA A 11 17.41 21.22 0.16
CA ALA A 11 17.93 20.32 -0.86
C ALA A 11 16.83 19.36 -1.34
N ASN A 12 16.94 18.89 -2.59
CA ASN A 12 16.01 17.92 -3.16
C ASN A 12 16.36 16.50 -2.70
N GLN A 13 15.32 15.68 -2.50
CA GLN A 13 15.46 14.26 -2.19
C GLN A 13 15.32 13.42 -3.47
N ALA A 14 16.07 12.32 -3.53
CA ALA A 14 15.89 11.32 -4.58
C ALA A 14 14.56 10.60 -4.41
N LYS A 15 13.99 10.17 -5.54
CA LYS A 15 12.81 9.31 -5.59
C LYS A 15 13.09 7.99 -4.84
N PRO A 16 12.21 7.53 -3.92
CA PRO A 16 12.38 6.25 -3.27
C PRO A 16 12.02 5.07 -4.19
N SER A 17 12.41 3.87 -3.78
CA SER A 17 11.96 2.62 -4.40
C SER A 17 10.44 2.47 -4.29
N PRO A 18 9.80 1.78 -5.26
CA PRO A 18 8.37 1.49 -5.19
C PRO A 18 8.00 0.73 -3.90
N PRO A 19 6.78 0.92 -3.37
CA PRO A 19 6.32 0.15 -2.22
C PRO A 19 6.12 -1.32 -2.61
N ARG A 20 5.94 -2.18 -1.61
CA ARG A 20 5.64 -3.60 -1.77
C ARG A 20 4.25 -3.92 -1.24
N SER A 21 3.51 -4.74 -1.97
CA SER A 21 2.25 -5.31 -1.49
C SER A 21 2.45 -6.65 -0.77
N SER A 22 1.57 -6.93 0.18
CA SER A 22 1.48 -8.17 0.94
C SER A 22 0.02 -8.36 1.35
N ASP A 23 -0.38 -9.61 1.63
CA ASP A 23 -1.75 -9.95 2.03
C ASP A 23 -2.81 -9.36 1.07
N ILE A 24 -2.71 -9.70 -0.22
CA ILE A 24 -3.66 -9.27 -1.24
C ILE A 24 -4.87 -10.19 -1.18
N GLN A 25 -6.00 -9.65 -0.75
CA GLN A 25 -7.29 -10.33 -0.69
C GLN A 25 -8.29 -9.63 -1.63
N GLY A 26 -9.56 -10.06 -1.61
CA GLY A 26 -10.59 -9.46 -2.45
C GLY A 26 -10.86 -8.00 -2.12
N GLU A 27 -10.84 -7.63 -0.84
CA GLU A 27 -11.19 -6.28 -0.37
C GLU A 27 -10.12 -5.67 0.53
N VAL A 28 -9.00 -6.37 0.71
CA VAL A 28 -7.92 -5.98 1.62
C VAL A 28 -6.58 -6.08 0.90
N VAL A 29 -5.70 -5.09 1.14
CA VAL A 29 -4.30 -5.16 0.74
C VAL A 29 -3.44 -4.47 1.78
N THR A 30 -2.30 -5.08 2.13
CA THR A 30 -1.30 -4.44 2.97
C THR A 30 -0.15 -3.91 2.09
N ILE A 31 0.14 -2.63 2.23
CA ILE A 31 1.22 -1.97 1.48
C ILE A 31 2.31 -1.53 2.46
N THR A 32 3.55 -1.82 2.11
CA THR A 32 4.75 -1.44 2.87
C THR A 32 5.67 -0.63 1.98
N ALA A 33 5.83 0.65 2.29
CA ALA A 33 6.84 1.51 1.67
C ALA A 33 8.21 1.34 2.36
N PRO A 34 9.32 1.72 1.69
CA PRO A 34 10.65 1.73 2.29
C PRO A 34 10.73 2.57 3.57
N THR A 35 11.72 2.31 4.42
CA THR A 35 11.91 3.01 5.70
C THR A 35 11.95 4.53 5.51
N GLY A 36 11.17 5.25 6.33
CA GLY A 36 11.07 6.71 6.27
C GLY A 36 10.18 7.25 5.15
N CYS A 37 9.57 6.38 4.33
CA CYS A 37 8.63 6.76 3.30
C CYS A 37 7.17 6.64 3.79
N LYS A 38 6.30 7.44 3.18
CA LYS A 38 4.84 7.34 3.30
C LYS A 38 4.26 6.78 2.02
N ILE A 39 3.04 6.26 2.11
CA ILE A 39 2.28 5.70 0.99
C ILE A 39 1.30 6.76 0.51
N ARG A 40 1.22 6.98 -0.79
CA ARG A 40 0.20 7.81 -1.43
C ARG A 40 -0.71 6.91 -2.24
N PHE A 41 -2.00 7.01 -1.96
CA PHE A 41 -3.04 6.23 -2.61
C PHE A 41 -4.22 7.15 -2.95
N GLU A 42 -4.61 7.14 -4.23
CA GLU A 42 -5.55 8.08 -4.85
C GLU A 42 -5.20 9.55 -4.57
N ASN A 43 -5.72 10.12 -3.49
CA ASN A 43 -5.45 11.51 -3.08
C ASN A 43 -5.13 11.65 -1.59
N ALA A 44 -4.88 10.55 -0.90
CA ALA A 44 -4.58 10.51 0.53
C ALA A 44 -3.16 9.97 0.78
N VAL A 45 -2.60 10.37 1.92
CA VAL A 45 -1.28 9.97 2.40
C VAL A 45 -1.47 9.12 3.64
N PHE A 46 -0.81 7.96 3.65
CA PHE A 46 -0.88 6.96 4.71
C PHE A 46 0.53 6.66 5.22
N ASP A 47 0.66 6.40 6.51
CA ASP A 47 1.91 5.94 7.09
C ASP A 47 2.20 4.49 6.67
N SER A 48 3.47 4.12 6.61
CA SER A 48 3.91 2.76 6.23
C SER A 48 4.25 1.94 7.49
N PRO A 49 3.86 0.65 7.57
CA PRO A 49 2.94 -0.06 6.67
C PRO A 49 1.46 0.32 6.89
N HIS A 50 0.64 0.21 5.84
CA HIS A 50 -0.80 0.45 5.92
C HIS A 50 -1.62 -0.70 5.31
N THR A 51 -2.70 -1.09 5.99
CA THR A 51 -3.67 -2.07 5.48
C THR A 51 -4.90 -1.34 4.98
N PHE A 52 -5.09 -1.34 3.66
CA PHE A 52 -6.27 -0.80 3.01
C PHE A 52 -7.38 -1.86 3.05
N ARG A 53 -8.58 -1.47 3.46
CA ARG A 53 -9.78 -2.32 3.55
C ARG A 53 -10.93 -1.65 2.80
N GLY A 54 -11.89 -2.45 2.32
CA GLY A 54 -13.01 -1.95 1.53
C GLY A 54 -12.63 -1.61 0.09
N LEU A 55 -11.61 -2.28 -0.44
CA LEU A 55 -11.28 -2.20 -1.86
C LEU A 55 -12.28 -3.04 -2.68
N ASN A 56 -12.47 -2.69 -3.95
CA ASN A 56 -13.25 -3.50 -4.87
C ASN A 56 -12.45 -4.74 -5.28
N PRO A 57 -13.08 -5.92 -5.39
CA PRO A 57 -12.44 -7.12 -5.92
C PRO A 57 -12.05 -6.95 -7.39
N ASN A 58 -11.09 -7.76 -7.84
CA ASN A 58 -10.64 -7.82 -9.23
C ASN A 58 -10.31 -6.43 -9.83
N THR A 59 -9.88 -5.50 -8.98
CA THR A 59 -9.67 -4.10 -9.34
C THR A 59 -8.19 -3.77 -9.17
N THR A 60 -7.61 -3.15 -10.19
CA THR A 60 -6.22 -2.73 -10.17
C THR A 60 -6.09 -1.36 -9.52
N TYR A 61 -5.33 -1.30 -8.44
CA TYR A 61 -5.02 -0.10 -7.68
C TYR A 61 -3.56 0.31 -7.86
N GLN A 62 -3.30 1.62 -7.82
CA GLN A 62 -1.96 2.18 -7.95
C GLN A 62 -1.51 2.82 -6.64
N PHE A 63 -0.38 2.37 -6.11
CA PHE A 63 0.21 2.88 -4.89
C PHE A 63 1.58 3.51 -5.19
N TYR A 64 1.88 4.60 -4.50
CA TYR A 64 3.15 5.30 -4.62
C TYR A 64 3.80 5.43 -3.25
N ALA A 65 5.11 5.44 -3.20
CA ALA A 65 5.88 5.79 -2.01
C ALA A 65 6.54 7.15 -2.22
N PHE A 66 6.63 7.96 -1.17
CA PHE A 66 7.40 9.20 -1.20
C PHE A 66 8.00 9.48 0.19
N THR A 67 9.11 10.19 0.22
CA THR A 67 9.75 10.66 1.44
C THR A 67 9.21 12.05 1.77
N PRO A 68 8.61 12.26 2.96
CA PRO A 68 8.12 13.57 3.35
C PRO A 68 9.28 14.56 3.51
N GLY A 69 9.04 15.80 3.09
CA GLY A 69 10.00 16.88 3.28
C GLY A 69 10.23 17.19 4.77
N THR A 70 11.39 17.77 5.07
CA THR A 70 11.76 18.26 6.40
C THR A 70 12.09 19.75 6.33
N ASP A 71 12.52 20.36 7.43
CA ASP A 71 13.01 21.75 7.44
C ASP A 71 14.19 21.97 6.49
N LYS A 72 14.95 20.91 6.18
CA LYS A 72 16.16 20.97 5.34
C LYS A 72 15.98 20.37 3.96
N LEU A 73 14.95 19.54 3.76
CA LEU A 73 14.76 18.76 2.54
C LEU A 73 13.36 18.97 1.96
N ASN A 74 13.26 19.13 0.65
CA ASN A 74 11.99 19.12 -0.06
C ASN A 74 11.43 17.68 -0.12
N GLU A 75 10.11 17.54 -0.21
CA GLU A 75 9.46 16.26 -0.47
C GLU A 75 10.08 15.59 -1.70
N SER A 76 10.37 14.29 -1.61
CA SER A 76 10.86 13.55 -2.77
C SER A 76 9.75 13.42 -3.83
N PRO A 77 10.07 13.36 -5.12
CA PRO A 77 9.11 12.90 -6.12
C PRO A 77 8.58 11.50 -5.78
N ASN A 78 7.35 11.20 -6.22
CA ASN A 78 6.72 9.89 -6.04
C ASN A 78 7.57 8.76 -6.66
N SER A 79 7.56 7.60 -6.01
CA SER A 79 8.13 6.35 -6.54
C SER A 79 7.45 5.91 -7.84
N ASP A 80 7.96 4.84 -8.44
CA ASP A 80 7.22 4.17 -9.51
C ASP A 80 5.90 3.64 -8.93
N ALA A 81 4.88 3.55 -9.77
CA ALA A 81 3.59 3.04 -9.37
C ALA A 81 3.70 1.54 -9.06
N LEU A 82 3.32 1.14 -7.85
CA LEU A 82 3.03 -0.25 -7.55
C LEU A 82 1.59 -0.54 -7.99
N MET A 83 1.42 -1.37 -9.01
CA MET A 83 0.11 -1.86 -9.42
C MET A 83 -0.23 -3.11 -8.62
N VAL A 84 -1.36 -3.09 -7.90
CA VAL A 84 -1.86 -4.24 -7.18
C VAL A 84 -3.28 -4.52 -7.63
N GLN A 85 -3.51 -5.72 -8.16
CA GLN A 85 -4.83 -6.20 -8.46
C GLN A 85 -5.36 -6.99 -7.26
N THR A 86 -6.49 -6.56 -6.70
CA THR A 86 -7.18 -7.33 -5.66
C THR A 86 -7.67 -8.65 -6.22
N LEU A 87 -7.77 -9.67 -5.35
CA LEU A 87 -8.29 -10.96 -5.78
C LEU A 87 -9.75 -10.82 -6.21
N ASN A 88 -10.19 -11.68 -7.10
CA ASN A 88 -11.62 -11.76 -7.37
C ASN A 88 -12.30 -12.35 -6.11
N GLN A 89 -13.38 -11.73 -5.62
CA GLN A 89 -14.16 -12.25 -4.49
C GLN A 89 -14.70 -13.67 -4.74
N LYS A 90 -14.76 -14.12 -6.01
CA LYS A 90 -15.02 -15.50 -6.42
C LYS A 90 -13.96 -16.50 -5.93
N MET A 91 -12.84 -16.03 -5.38
CA MET A 91 -11.79 -16.89 -4.82
C MET A 91 -11.91 -17.10 -3.31
N LEU A 92 -12.87 -16.46 -2.62
CA LEU A 92 -13.05 -16.61 -1.17
C LEU A 92 -14.35 -17.33 -0.77
N PHE A 93 -15.22 -17.64 -1.74
CA PHE A 93 -16.29 -18.63 -1.59
C PHE A 93 -16.24 -19.58 -2.77
N GLY A 94 -15.43 -20.63 -2.65
CA GLY A 94 -15.37 -21.82 -3.48
C GLY A 94 -15.85 -21.75 -4.92
N ASP A 95 -14.90 -21.77 -5.85
CA ASP A 95 -15.00 -22.64 -7.02
C ASP A 95 -14.94 -24.10 -6.56
N ASP A 96 -15.94 -24.49 -5.78
CA ASP A 96 -16.11 -25.78 -5.14
C ASP A 96 -17.62 -26.02 -4.96
N MET A 97 -18.28 -26.23 -6.10
CA MET A 97 -19.15 -27.41 -6.21
C MET A 97 -18.30 -28.70 -6.22
N ASN A 98 -17.24 -28.77 -5.40
CA ASN A 98 -16.46 -29.96 -5.08
C ASN A 98 -15.54 -29.77 -3.85
N TYR A 99 -16.00 -29.07 -2.81
CA TYR A 99 -15.53 -29.43 -1.47
C TYR A 99 -16.19 -30.79 -1.20
N PRO A 100 -15.47 -31.92 -1.10
CA PRO A 100 -16.05 -33.04 -0.40
C PRO A 100 -16.33 -32.50 0.99
N LEU A 101 -17.61 -32.29 1.29
CA LEU A 101 -18.10 -32.09 2.63
C LEU A 101 -17.37 -33.15 3.46
N ALA A 102 -16.38 -32.71 4.22
CA ALA A 102 -15.87 -33.50 5.32
C ALA A 102 -17.13 -33.76 6.12
N LYS A 103 -17.69 -34.97 5.95
CA LYS A 103 -18.73 -35.49 6.81
C LYS A 103 -18.17 -35.25 8.19
N CYS A 104 -18.69 -34.23 8.86
CA CYS A 104 -18.59 -34.13 10.30
C CYS A 104 -19.09 -35.49 10.75
N GLY A 105 -18.17 -36.31 11.25
CA GLY A 105 -18.47 -37.65 11.70
C GLY A 105 -19.42 -37.50 12.88
N CYS A 106 -20.72 -37.45 12.60
CA CYS A 106 -21.72 -37.91 13.52
C CYS A 106 -21.39 -39.38 13.76
N MET A 107 -20.63 -39.59 14.83
CA MET A 107 -20.56 -40.81 15.63
C MET A 107 -21.90 -41.55 15.60
N GLU A 108 -21.98 -42.57 14.74
CA GLU A 108 -22.94 -43.66 14.89
C GLU A 108 -22.17 -44.85 15.45
N THR A 109 -22.21 -45.03 16.77
CA THR A 109 -22.15 -46.35 17.42
C THR A 109 -22.85 -46.29 18.76
#